data_AF-A0A9N7V481-F1
#
_entry.id   AF-A0A9N7V481-F1
#
_cell.length_a   1.000
_cell.length_b   1.000
_cell.length_c   1.000
_cell.angle_alpha   90.00
_cell.angle_beta   90.00
_cell.angle_gamma   90.00
#
_symmetry.space_group_name_H-M   'P 1'
#
loop_
_entity.id
_entity.type
_entity.pdbx_description
1 polymer ?
#
loop_
_entity_poly.entity_id
_entity_poly.type
_entity_poly.pdbx_seq_one_letter_code
_entity_poly.pdbx_strand_id
1 'polypeptide(L)'
;MADSDPPDAAAGDARMLLRSIDFEFILCMEITTPIFNETAIASASLQKKDLDLTTSYTIVEGVIQRVKAMRKDEEFKVLFSKAKGNSEAAGIEVPDEIPGQARRRKVPQKYKYSTKSATEDYQAQDLEEHYRGKVFFTFLDTLSQELHRRFKGKDETPTGLILSGLHCLTIPSHWKGMTNDRVARSVKDVCRFYDVEEENVVTELKVFHSSYALPPSNSESATVQEDVLDAGLPVHGATD
;
A
#
# COMPACT_ATOMS: atom_id res chain seq x y z
N MET A 1 49.38 41.04 8.04
CA MET A 1 48.11 40.51 8.53
C MET A 1 47.62 39.53 7.49
N ALA A 2 47.58 38.24 7.82
CA ALA A 2 47.12 37.22 6.88
C ALA A 2 45.59 37.29 6.84
N ASP A 3 45.07 37.70 5.69
CA ASP A 3 43.65 37.64 5.36
C ASP A 3 43.36 36.16 5.06
N SER A 4 42.86 35.43 6.05
CA SER A 4 42.42 34.06 5.84
C SER A 4 41.02 34.12 5.26
N ASP A 5 40.88 33.71 4.00
CA ASP A 5 39.57 33.49 3.39
C ASP A 5 38.67 32.69 4.34
N PRO A 6 37.39 33.06 4.47
CA PRO A 6 36.46 32.33 5.32
C PRO A 6 36.38 30.88 4.85
N PRO A 7 36.23 29.91 5.78
CA PRO A 7 36.16 28.50 5.41
C PRO A 7 35.01 28.30 4.41
N ASP A 8 35.36 27.70 3.26
CA ASP A 8 34.42 27.41 2.18
C ASP A 8 33.41 26.34 2.64
N ALA A 9 32.32 26.80 3.26
CA ALA A 9 31.27 25.97 3.79
C ALA A 9 30.65 25.06 2.70
N ALA A 10 30.60 25.53 1.46
CA ALA A 10 30.08 24.75 0.33
C ALA A 10 30.99 23.55 -0.01
N ALA A 11 32.31 23.73 0.05
CA ALA A 11 33.26 22.62 -0.10
C ALA A 11 33.16 21.62 1.07
N GLY A 12 32.87 22.11 2.28
CA GLY A 12 32.59 21.27 3.45
C GLY A 12 31.35 20.41 3.24
N ASP A 13 30.23 21.03 2.85
CA ASP A 13 28.95 20.36 2.61
C ASP A 13 29.04 19.34 1.47
N ALA A 14 29.70 19.70 0.36
CA ALA A 14 29.89 18.79 -0.78
C ALA A 14 30.69 17.54 -0.38
N ARG A 15 31.73 17.69 0.45
CA ARG A 15 32.49 16.55 0.97
C ARG A 15 31.68 15.69 1.95
N MET A 16 30.81 16.30 2.75
CA MET A 16 29.92 15.57 3.65
C MET A 16 28.92 14.73 2.84
N LEU A 17 28.24 15.34 1.87
CA LEU A 17 27.32 14.67 0.95
C LEU A 17 27.99 13.52 0.21
N LEU A 18 29.18 13.75 -0.36
CA LEU A 18 29.93 12.70 -1.06
C LEU A 18 30.24 11.51 -0.15
N ARG A 19 30.55 11.75 1.12
CA ARG A 19 30.79 10.69 2.12
C ARG A 19 29.53 9.97 2.57
N SER A 20 28.35 10.56 2.37
CA SER A 20 27.06 9.93 2.70
C SER A 20 26.54 9.01 1.60
N ILE A 21 27.13 9.05 0.39
CA ILE A 21 26.78 8.17 -0.72
C ILE A 21 27.67 6.92 -0.62
N ASP A 22 27.29 6.02 0.29
CA ASP A 22 27.91 4.72 0.48
C ASP A 22 27.03 3.58 -0.06
N PHE A 23 27.48 2.33 0.11
CA PHE A 23 26.71 1.15 -0.30
C PHE A 23 25.32 1.11 0.34
N GLU A 24 25.19 1.50 1.62
CA GLU A 24 23.92 1.48 2.34
C GLU A 24 22.93 2.49 1.75
N PHE A 25 23.40 3.67 1.36
CA PHE A 25 22.59 4.65 0.64
C PHE A 25 22.06 4.07 -0.68
N ILE A 26 22.92 3.45 -1.49
CA ILE A 26 22.51 2.83 -2.76
C ILE A 26 21.52 1.68 -2.52
N LEU A 27 21.77 0.84 -1.52
CA LEU A 27 20.87 -0.25 -1.16
C LEU A 27 19.50 0.27 -0.71
N CYS A 28 19.46 1.33 0.11
CA CYS A 28 18.22 1.95 0.52
C CYS A 28 17.44 2.52 -0.67
N MET A 29 18.13 3.12 -1.65
CA MET A 29 17.50 3.59 -2.90
C MET A 29 16.90 2.42 -3.69
N GLU A 30 17.63 1.31 -3.83
CA GLU A 30 17.13 0.10 -4.52
C GLU A 30 15.94 -0.53 -3.81
N ILE A 31 15.92 -0.54 -2.47
CA ILE A 31 14.79 -1.02 -1.67
C ILE A 31 13.57 -0.10 -1.79
N THR A 32 13.77 1.21 -1.60
CA THR A 32 12.67 2.16 -1.48
C THR A 32 12.00 2.44 -2.81
N THR A 33 12.74 2.43 -3.92
CA THR A 33 12.19 2.71 -5.26
C THR A 33 10.98 1.84 -5.65
N PRO A 34 11.07 0.49 -5.66
CA PRO A 34 9.92 -0.34 -6.01
C PRO A 34 8.76 -0.19 -5.01
N ILE A 35 9.06 -0.02 -3.72
CA ILE A 35 8.04 0.15 -2.68
C ILE A 35 7.31 1.50 -2.84
N PHE A 36 8.03 2.57 -3.17
CA PHE A 36 7.45 3.87 -3.44
C PHE A 36 6.66 3.89 -4.75
N ASN A 37 7.07 3.15 -5.77
CA ASN A 37 6.26 2.96 -6.98
C ASN A 37 4.91 2.31 -6.67
N GLU A 38 4.89 1.30 -5.80
CA GLU A 38 3.63 0.67 -5.37
C GLU A 38 2.72 1.62 -4.60
N THR A 39 3.28 2.35 -3.63
CA THR A 39 2.52 3.30 -2.82
C THR A 39 2.10 4.56 -3.58
N ALA A 40 2.83 4.94 -4.63
CA ALA A 40 2.47 6.03 -5.52
C ALA A 40 1.12 5.79 -6.20
N ILE A 41 0.74 4.54 -6.47
CA ILE A 41 -0.57 4.20 -7.07
C ILE A 41 -1.71 4.59 -6.12
N ALA A 42 -1.60 4.24 -4.83
CA ALA A 42 -2.59 4.66 -3.83
C ALA A 42 -2.60 6.18 -3.66
N SER A 43 -1.42 6.79 -3.61
CA SER A 43 -1.25 8.24 -3.52
C SER A 43 -1.96 8.97 -4.67
N ALA A 44 -1.70 8.54 -5.90
CA ALA A 44 -2.31 9.09 -7.10
C ALA A 44 -3.82 8.91 -7.11
N SER A 45 -4.34 7.73 -6.71
CA SER A 45 -5.78 7.48 -6.66
C SER A 45 -6.49 8.39 -5.65
N LEU A 46 -5.94 8.52 -4.44
CA LEU A 46 -6.54 9.31 -3.36
C LEU A 46 -6.46 10.82 -3.59
N GLN A 47 -5.56 11.28 -4.47
CA GLN A 47 -5.35 12.69 -4.79
C GLN A 47 -6.01 13.13 -6.11
N LYS A 48 -6.80 12.26 -6.76
CA LYS A 48 -7.56 12.66 -7.94
C LYS A 48 -8.63 13.70 -7.57
N LYS A 49 -8.76 14.74 -8.40
CA LYS A 49 -9.80 15.78 -8.25
C LYS A 49 -11.21 15.15 -8.30
N ASP A 50 -11.42 14.25 -9.25
CA ASP A 50 -12.65 13.48 -9.41
C ASP A 50 -12.46 12.11 -8.73
N LEU A 51 -12.43 12.12 -7.40
CA LEU A 51 -12.15 10.95 -6.59
C LEU A 51 -13.28 9.91 -6.69
N ASP A 52 -13.00 8.77 -7.33
CA ASP A 52 -13.81 7.56 -7.18
C ASP A 52 -13.38 6.83 -5.89
N LEU A 53 -14.20 6.95 -4.86
CA LEU A 53 -13.97 6.36 -3.54
C LEU A 53 -13.96 4.83 -3.56
N THR A 54 -14.80 4.19 -4.36
CA THR A 54 -14.90 2.72 -4.41
C THR A 54 -13.64 2.15 -5.07
N THR A 55 -13.24 2.74 -6.19
CA THR A 55 -11.99 2.36 -6.87
C THR A 55 -10.78 2.67 -5.98
N SER A 56 -10.75 3.83 -5.33
CA SER A 56 -9.64 4.21 -4.44
C SER A 56 -9.52 3.29 -3.21
N TYR A 57 -10.63 2.90 -2.59
CA TYR A 57 -10.62 1.93 -1.50
C TYR A 57 -10.01 0.59 -1.94
N THR A 58 -10.37 0.12 -3.14
CA THR A 58 -9.87 -1.13 -3.70
C THR A 58 -8.39 -1.04 -4.04
N ILE A 59 -7.94 0.10 -4.59
CA ILE A 59 -6.53 0.36 -4.88
C ILE A 59 -5.70 0.36 -3.59
N VAL A 60 -6.17 1.05 -2.54
CA VAL A 60 -5.48 1.10 -1.25
C VAL A 60 -5.35 -0.29 -0.64
N GLU A 61 -6.42 -1.10 -0.67
CA GLU A 61 -6.35 -2.49 -0.22
C GLU A 61 -5.33 -3.28 -1.04
N GLY A 62 -5.36 -3.16 -2.37
CA GLY A 62 -4.41 -3.83 -3.25
C GLY A 62 -2.95 -3.44 -2.96
N VAL A 63 -2.67 -2.16 -2.73
CA VAL A 63 -1.32 -1.67 -2.36
C VAL A 63 -0.88 -2.28 -1.02
N ILE A 64 -1.75 -2.31 -0.01
CA ILE A 64 -1.42 -2.93 1.29
C ILE A 64 -1.05 -4.41 1.10
N GLN A 65 -1.81 -5.15 0.29
CA GLN A 65 -1.51 -6.57 0.03
C GLN A 65 -0.22 -6.75 -0.77
N ARG A 66 0.05 -5.89 -1.76
CA ARG A 66 1.30 -5.95 -2.55
C ARG A 66 2.52 -5.65 -1.70
N VAL A 67 2.51 -4.60 -0.88
CA VAL A 67 3.63 -4.28 0.03
C VAL A 67 3.91 -5.46 0.97
N LYS A 68 2.87 -6.09 1.53
CA LYS A 68 3.05 -7.33 2.33
C LYS A 68 3.65 -8.48 1.53
N ALA A 69 3.25 -8.64 0.28
CA ALA A 69 3.72 -9.72 -0.60
C ALA A 69 5.16 -9.52 -1.12
N MET A 70 5.70 -8.29 -1.07
CA MET A 70 7.10 -8.00 -1.40
C MET A 70 8.09 -8.54 -0.35
N ARG A 71 7.60 -8.91 0.84
CA ARG A 71 8.42 -9.43 1.94
C ARG A 71 8.90 -10.86 1.68
N LYS A 72 9.82 -11.01 0.72
CA LYS A 72 10.38 -12.29 0.27
C LYS A 72 11.91 -12.23 0.22
N ASP A 73 12.54 -13.34 0.55
CA ASP A 73 14.00 -13.46 0.53
C ASP A 73 14.55 -13.31 -0.89
N GLU A 74 13.86 -13.87 -1.87
CA GLU A 74 14.24 -13.83 -3.28
C GLU A 74 14.20 -12.42 -3.85
N GLU A 75 13.22 -11.62 -3.42
CA GLU A 75 13.09 -10.22 -3.83
C GLU A 75 14.26 -9.39 -3.29
N PHE A 76 14.61 -9.61 -2.01
CA PHE A 76 15.76 -8.96 -1.41
C PHE A 76 17.07 -9.32 -2.12
N LYS A 77 17.28 -10.59 -2.46
CA LYS A 77 18.48 -11.05 -3.19
C LYS A 77 18.71 -10.30 -4.50
N VAL A 78 17.63 -10.05 -5.25
CA VAL A 78 17.69 -9.29 -6.51
C VAL A 78 18.07 -7.84 -6.25
N LEU A 79 17.44 -7.19 -5.27
CA LEU A 79 17.72 -5.79 -4.90
C LEU A 79 19.15 -5.61 -4.38
N PHE A 80 19.62 -6.54 -3.55
CA PHE A 80 20.97 -6.52 -2.99
C PHE A 80 22.04 -6.71 -4.08
N SER A 81 21.81 -7.64 -5.02
CA SER A 81 22.69 -7.85 -6.17
C SER A 81 22.75 -6.62 -7.08
N LYS A 82 21.60 -5.96 -7.30
CA LYS A 82 21.53 -4.71 -8.07
C LYS A 82 22.26 -3.57 -7.37
N ALA A 83 22.11 -3.43 -6.06
CA ALA A 83 22.82 -2.44 -5.27
C ALA A 83 24.34 -2.64 -5.32
N LYS A 84 24.82 -3.90 -5.26
CA LYS A 84 26.24 -4.23 -5.46
C LYS A 84 26.74 -3.78 -6.83
N GLY A 85 26.05 -4.19 -7.91
CA GLY A 85 26.44 -3.80 -9.27
C GLY A 85 26.45 -2.29 -9.48
N ASN A 86 25.47 -1.57 -8.93
CA ASN A 86 25.40 -0.10 -9.01
C ASN A 86 26.51 0.58 -8.19
N SER A 87 26.88 0.00 -7.05
CA SER A 87 27.97 0.51 -6.21
C SER A 87 29.32 0.32 -6.90
N GLU A 88 29.57 -0.88 -7.46
CA GLU A 88 30.77 -1.17 -8.25
C GLU A 88 30.91 -0.23 -9.45
N ALA A 89 29.82 -0.01 -10.19
CA ALA A 89 29.81 0.92 -11.33
C ALA A 89 30.07 2.38 -10.93
N ALA A 90 29.70 2.77 -9.71
CA ALA A 90 29.94 4.09 -9.15
C ALA A 90 31.30 4.22 -8.44
N GLY A 91 32.11 3.15 -8.36
CA GLY A 91 33.36 3.13 -7.60
C GLY A 91 33.16 3.21 -6.09
N ILE A 92 31.99 2.80 -5.59
CA ILE A 92 31.64 2.75 -4.17
C ILE A 92 31.99 1.37 -3.64
N GLU A 93 32.77 1.34 -2.56
CA GLU A 93 33.19 0.10 -1.89
C GLU A 93 32.00 -0.57 -1.21
N VAL A 94 31.82 -1.86 -1.47
CA VAL A 94 30.86 -2.70 -0.75
C VAL A 94 31.52 -3.17 0.54
N PRO A 95 30.92 -2.94 1.73
CA PRO A 95 31.50 -3.38 2.99
C PRO A 95 31.73 -4.90 3.02
N ASP A 96 32.86 -5.34 3.56
CA ASP A 96 33.11 -6.77 3.85
C ASP A 96 32.61 -7.17 5.24
N GLU A 97 32.42 -6.19 6.13
CA GLU A 97 32.00 -6.40 7.51
C GLU A 97 30.58 -5.90 7.76
N ILE A 98 29.85 -6.60 8.63
CA ILE A 98 28.52 -6.20 9.07
C ILE A 98 28.60 -4.89 9.89
N PRO A 99 27.83 -3.84 9.54
CA PRO A 99 27.78 -2.59 10.28
C PRO A 99 27.51 -2.79 11.78
N GLY A 100 28.32 -2.14 12.63
CA GLY A 100 28.17 -2.20 14.09
C GLY A 100 28.69 -3.48 14.76
N GLN A 101 29.20 -4.46 14.01
CA GLN A 101 29.80 -5.67 14.59
C GLN A 101 31.27 -5.46 15.00
N ALA A 102 31.95 -4.48 14.41
CA ALA A 102 33.29 -4.05 14.80
C ALA A 102 33.26 -3.35 16.18
N ARG A 103 33.76 -4.06 17.20
CA ARG A 103 33.93 -3.66 18.62
C ARG A 103 32.73 -3.85 19.55
N ARG A 104 32.34 -5.11 19.78
CA ARG A 104 32.01 -5.51 21.16
C ARG A 104 33.30 -5.52 21.98
N ARG A 105 33.58 -4.43 22.70
CA ARG A 105 34.65 -4.42 23.73
C ARG A 105 34.41 -5.63 24.64
N LYS A 106 35.43 -6.50 24.82
CA LYS A 106 35.37 -7.59 25.80
C LYS A 106 35.04 -6.98 27.16
N VAL A 107 33.80 -7.13 27.61
CA VAL A 107 33.40 -6.70 28.95
C VAL A 107 34.19 -7.58 29.94
N PRO A 108 34.99 -6.99 30.83
CA PRO A 108 35.74 -7.75 31.82
C PRO A 108 34.81 -8.66 32.61
N GLN A 109 35.23 -9.91 32.83
CA GLN A 109 34.41 -11.00 33.41
C GLN A 109 33.73 -10.63 34.74
N LYS A 110 34.30 -9.67 35.49
CA LYS A 110 33.75 -9.11 36.74
C LYS A 110 32.41 -8.36 36.59
N TYR A 111 32.01 -7.99 35.37
CA TYR A 111 30.73 -7.30 35.11
C TYR A 111 29.65 -8.21 34.50
N LYS A 112 29.92 -9.51 34.29
CA LYS A 112 28.97 -10.44 33.67
C LYS A 112 27.74 -10.78 34.53
N TYR A 113 27.73 -10.39 35.81
CA TYR A 113 26.66 -10.74 36.76
C TYR A 113 25.61 -9.64 36.97
N SER A 114 25.75 -8.47 36.35
CA SER A 114 24.79 -7.38 36.50
C SER A 114 24.29 -6.93 35.14
N THR A 115 23.36 -7.74 34.59
CA THR A 115 22.20 -7.39 33.75
C THR A 115 21.81 -8.64 32.98
N LYS A 116 20.73 -9.31 33.43
CA LYS A 116 19.97 -10.23 32.56
C LYS A 116 19.19 -9.40 31.53
N SER A 117 19.88 -8.76 30.59
CA SER A 117 19.25 -8.33 29.35
C SER A 117 19.32 -9.52 28.40
N ALA A 118 18.38 -10.44 28.59
CA ALA A 118 18.08 -11.49 27.63
C ALA A 118 17.39 -10.85 26.42
N THR A 119 18.19 -10.31 25.52
CA THR A 119 17.89 -10.40 24.09
C THR A 119 18.91 -11.36 23.55
N GLU A 120 18.47 -12.51 23.06
CA GLU A 120 19.25 -13.29 22.10
C GLU A 120 19.55 -12.32 20.96
N ASP A 121 20.75 -11.76 20.98
CA ASP A 121 21.18 -10.78 19.99
C ASP A 121 21.21 -11.49 18.66
N TYR A 122 20.25 -11.19 17.78
CA TYR A 122 20.26 -11.63 16.39
C TYR A 122 21.64 -11.32 15.78
N GLN A 123 22.43 -12.36 15.54
CA GLN A 123 23.72 -12.26 14.86
C GLN A 123 23.49 -12.70 13.41
N ALA A 124 23.43 -11.72 12.51
CA ALA A 124 23.44 -12.01 11.09
C ALA A 124 24.73 -12.77 10.73
N GLN A 125 24.60 -13.79 9.89
CA GLN A 125 25.73 -14.62 9.45
C GLN A 125 26.57 -13.90 8.40
N ASP A 126 25.95 -13.03 7.60
CA ASP A 126 26.59 -12.22 6.58
C ASP A 126 25.92 -10.85 6.43
N LEU A 127 26.52 -10.02 5.57
CA LEU A 127 26.06 -8.67 5.27
C LEU A 127 24.66 -8.65 4.64
N GLU A 128 24.37 -9.63 3.79
CA GLU A 128 23.09 -9.73 3.08
C GLU A 128 21.97 -10.02 4.08
N GLU A 129 22.17 -10.98 4.98
CA GLU A 129 21.25 -11.29 6.06
C GLU A 129 21.04 -10.10 6.99
N HIS A 130 22.10 -9.36 7.32
CA HIS A 130 22.01 -8.15 8.14
C HIS A 130 21.04 -7.13 7.53
N TYR A 131 21.27 -6.73 6.27
CA TYR A 131 20.44 -5.75 5.61
C TYR A 131 19.02 -6.25 5.30
N ARG A 132 18.87 -7.55 5.01
CA ARG A 132 17.55 -8.18 4.82
C ARG A 132 16.68 -8.01 6.06
N GLY A 133 17.22 -8.40 7.22
CA GLY A 133 16.49 -8.36 8.49
C GLY A 133 16.32 -6.94 9.02
N LYS A 134 17.42 -6.17 9.09
CA LYS A 134 17.44 -4.86 9.76
C LYS A 134 16.86 -3.73 8.92
N VAL A 135 17.02 -3.77 7.60
CA VAL A 135 16.59 -2.69 6.71
C VAL A 135 15.35 -3.11 5.93
N PHE A 136 15.44 -4.13 5.06
CA PHE A 136 14.37 -4.47 4.14
C PHE A 136 13.08 -4.92 4.83
N PHE A 137 13.15 -5.94 5.69
CA PHE A 137 11.99 -6.45 6.40
C PHE A 137 11.45 -5.43 7.42
N THR A 138 12.32 -4.77 8.18
CA THR A 138 11.88 -3.70 9.09
C THR A 138 11.13 -2.60 8.35
N PHE A 139 11.61 -2.19 7.18
CA PHE A 139 10.98 -1.14 6.38
C PHE A 139 9.61 -1.60 5.85
N LEU A 140 9.53 -2.79 5.26
CA LEU A 140 8.26 -3.35 4.77
C LEU A 140 7.25 -3.58 5.89
N ASP A 141 7.70 -4.09 7.04
CA ASP A 141 6.85 -4.36 8.20
C ASP A 141 6.30 -3.04 8.76
N THR A 142 7.16 -2.02 8.90
CA THR A 142 6.78 -0.68 9.36
C THR A 142 5.82 -0.01 8.39
N LEU A 143 6.13 0.00 7.09
CA LEU A 143 5.28 0.59 6.06
C LEU A 143 3.91 -0.11 6.00
N SER A 144 3.91 -1.45 6.05
CA SER A 144 2.68 -2.24 6.07
C SER A 144 1.82 -1.90 7.28
N GLN A 145 2.43 -1.78 8.47
CA GLN A 145 1.75 -1.38 9.70
C GLN A 145 1.16 0.03 9.58
N GLU A 146 1.93 0.99 9.09
CA GLU A 146 1.48 2.38 8.94
C GLU A 146 0.37 2.53 7.90
N LEU A 147 0.47 1.85 6.74
CA LEU A 147 -0.62 1.82 5.76
C LEU A 147 -1.88 1.17 6.35
N HIS A 148 -1.71 0.07 7.09
CA HIS A 148 -2.84 -0.60 7.72
C HIS A 148 -3.49 0.29 8.77
N ARG A 149 -2.71 0.91 9.66
CA ARG A 149 -3.17 1.85 10.69
C ARG A 149 -3.95 3.02 10.07
N ARG A 150 -3.43 3.61 8.99
CA ARG A 150 -4.01 4.79 8.34
C ARG A 150 -5.31 4.52 7.57
N PHE A 151 -5.47 3.34 6.96
CA PHE A 151 -6.58 3.08 6.05
C PHE A 151 -7.54 1.97 6.48
N LYS A 152 -7.16 1.17 7.47
CA LYS A 152 -7.85 -0.08 7.87
C LYS A 152 -7.76 -0.38 9.37
N GLY A 153 -7.03 0.42 10.13
CA GLY A 153 -6.70 0.14 11.52
C GLY A 153 -7.93 0.17 12.42
N LYS A 154 -7.90 -0.64 13.47
CA LYS A 154 -8.87 -0.61 14.57
C LYS A 154 -8.83 0.72 15.34
N ASP A 155 -7.73 1.46 15.21
CA ASP A 155 -7.47 2.73 15.90
C ASP A 155 -8.25 3.93 15.34
N GLU A 156 -9.35 3.67 14.60
CA GLU A 156 -10.32 4.68 14.18
C GLU A 156 -9.71 5.96 13.58
N THR A 157 -8.68 5.81 12.73
CA THR A 157 -8.14 6.99 12.07
C THR A 157 -9.24 7.64 11.23
N PRO A 158 -9.41 8.97 11.26
CA PRO A 158 -10.50 9.62 10.54
C PRO A 158 -10.54 9.25 9.05
N THR A 159 -9.36 9.11 8.43
CA THR A 159 -9.24 8.67 7.02
C THR A 159 -9.74 7.24 6.82
N GLY A 160 -9.35 6.28 7.67
CA GLY A 160 -9.79 4.90 7.56
C GLY A 160 -11.30 4.74 7.79
N LEU A 161 -11.84 5.45 8.79
CA LEU A 161 -13.28 5.48 9.07
C LEU A 161 -14.07 6.01 7.88
N ILE A 162 -13.64 7.13 7.29
CA ILE A 162 -14.36 7.73 6.17
C ILE A 162 -14.24 6.92 4.91
N LEU A 163 -13.04 6.43 4.59
CA LEU A 163 -12.82 5.62 3.39
C LEU A 163 -13.61 4.31 3.47
N SER A 164 -13.61 3.63 4.62
CA SER A 164 -14.36 2.39 4.83
C SER A 164 -15.86 2.61 4.99
N GLY A 165 -16.27 3.71 5.62
CA GLY A 165 -17.65 4.12 5.81
C GLY A 165 -18.30 4.47 4.49
N LEU A 166 -17.71 5.36 3.69
CA LEU A 166 -18.23 5.68 2.37
C LEU A 166 -18.27 4.45 1.46
N HIS A 167 -17.23 3.62 1.45
CA HIS A 167 -17.26 2.36 0.71
C HIS A 167 -18.36 1.39 1.18
N CYS A 168 -18.65 1.33 2.47
CA CYS A 168 -19.77 0.56 3.02
C CYS A 168 -21.12 1.08 2.50
N LEU A 169 -21.28 2.40 2.45
CA LEU A 169 -22.54 3.07 2.11
C LEU A 169 -22.82 3.15 0.61
N THR A 170 -21.79 3.20 -0.24
CA THR A 170 -21.95 3.34 -1.70
C THR A 170 -22.13 2.03 -2.44
N ILE A 171 -21.92 0.87 -1.80
CA ILE A 171 -22.13 -0.44 -2.43
C ILE A 171 -23.60 -0.86 -2.27
N PRO A 172 -24.37 -1.03 -3.36
CA PRO A 172 -25.80 -1.37 -3.29
C PRO A 172 -26.08 -2.69 -2.55
N SER A 173 -25.23 -3.70 -2.70
CA SER A 173 -25.39 -4.99 -2.01
C SER A 173 -25.19 -4.91 -0.49
N HIS A 174 -24.51 -3.88 0.01
CA HIS A 174 -24.33 -3.63 1.43
C HIS A 174 -25.48 -2.82 2.04
N TRP A 175 -26.24 -2.09 1.21
CA TRP A 175 -27.36 -1.29 1.64
C TRP A 175 -28.60 -2.14 1.91
N LYS A 176 -28.89 -2.38 3.19
CA LYS A 176 -30.14 -3.02 3.66
C LYS A 176 -30.99 -2.05 4.50
N GLY A 177 -30.74 -0.76 4.34
CA GLY A 177 -31.22 0.29 5.22
C GLY A 177 -30.52 0.30 6.58
N MET A 178 -31.03 1.11 7.50
CA MET A 178 -30.45 1.31 8.83
C MET A 178 -30.61 0.13 9.80
N THR A 179 -31.24 -0.96 9.38
CA THR A 179 -31.36 -2.20 10.17
C THR A 179 -30.03 -2.94 10.32
N ASN A 180 -29.01 -2.57 9.54
CA ASN A 180 -27.68 -3.14 9.61
C ASN A 180 -26.77 -2.26 10.49
N ASP A 181 -26.29 -2.80 11.62
CA ASP A 181 -25.41 -2.11 12.57
C ASP A 181 -24.13 -1.56 11.94
N ARG A 182 -23.61 -2.21 10.89
CA ARG A 182 -22.43 -1.72 10.16
C ARG A 182 -22.77 -0.46 9.36
N VAL A 183 -23.91 -0.46 8.67
CA VAL A 183 -24.39 0.70 7.91
C VAL A 183 -24.70 1.85 8.86
N ALA A 184 -25.39 1.58 9.97
CA ALA A 184 -25.72 2.59 10.96
C ALA A 184 -24.49 3.28 11.57
N ARG A 185 -23.43 2.50 11.88
CA ARG A 185 -22.15 3.07 12.33
C ARG A 185 -21.49 3.91 11.24
N SER A 186 -21.40 3.39 10.01
CA SER A 186 -20.81 4.13 8.89
C SER A 186 -21.51 5.45 8.59
N VAL A 187 -22.84 5.53 8.72
CA VAL A 187 -23.59 6.79 8.60
C VAL A 187 -23.14 7.76 9.69
N LYS A 188 -23.09 7.33 10.95
CA LYS A 188 -22.67 8.18 12.07
C LYS A 188 -21.24 8.70 11.91
N ASP A 189 -20.32 7.85 11.45
CA ASP A 189 -18.92 8.22 11.22
C ASP A 189 -18.81 9.32 10.14
N VAL A 190 -19.54 9.18 9.03
CA VAL A 190 -19.60 10.16 7.95
C VAL A 190 -20.25 11.46 8.42
N CYS A 191 -21.37 11.38 9.14
CA CYS A 191 -22.07 12.55 9.69
C CYS A 191 -21.16 13.35 10.64
N ARG A 192 -20.47 12.66 11.56
CA ARG A 192 -19.54 13.28 12.50
C ARG A 192 -18.36 13.97 11.81
N PHE A 193 -17.85 13.38 10.73
CA PHE A 193 -16.67 13.92 10.05
C PHE A 193 -16.99 15.12 9.15
N TYR A 194 -18.11 15.08 8.43
CA TYR A 194 -18.53 16.15 7.54
C TYR A 194 -19.44 17.19 8.19
N ASP A 195 -19.81 17.00 9.47
CA ASP A 195 -20.73 17.86 10.22
C ASP A 195 -22.08 18.00 9.51
N VAL A 196 -22.70 16.86 9.20
CA VAL A 196 -23.99 16.78 8.50
C VAL A 196 -25.00 15.96 9.27
N GLU A 197 -26.27 16.32 9.15
CA GLU A 197 -27.38 15.63 9.81
C GLU A 197 -27.63 14.23 9.25
N GLU A 198 -27.91 13.26 10.15
CA GLU A 198 -28.14 11.85 9.80
C GLU A 198 -29.30 11.67 8.82
N GLU A 199 -30.39 12.41 9.02
CA GLU A 199 -31.59 12.35 8.16
C GLU A 199 -31.30 12.72 6.70
N ASN A 200 -30.44 13.73 6.50
CA ASN A 200 -30.04 14.16 5.15
C ASN A 200 -29.24 13.06 4.45
N VAL A 201 -28.23 12.50 5.13
CA VAL A 201 -27.40 11.42 4.57
C VAL A 201 -28.23 10.19 4.24
N VAL A 202 -29.12 9.77 5.15
CA VAL A 202 -29.98 8.60 4.94
C VAL A 202 -30.95 8.83 3.77
N THR A 203 -31.48 10.03 3.61
CA THR A 203 -32.38 10.37 2.50
C THR A 203 -31.64 10.31 1.16
N GLU A 204 -30.47 10.95 1.08
CA GLU A 204 -29.63 10.93 -0.12
C GLU A 204 -29.20 9.50 -0.49
N LEU A 205 -28.81 8.68 0.49
CA LEU A 205 -28.47 7.27 0.25
C LEU A 205 -29.65 6.47 -0.31
N LYS A 206 -30.88 6.72 0.16
CA LYS A 206 -32.08 6.06 -0.40
C LYS A 206 -32.26 6.41 -1.87
N VAL A 207 -32.14 7.68 -2.28
CA VAL A 207 -32.30 8.04 -3.70
C VAL A 207 -31.10 7.56 -4.52
N PHE A 208 -29.88 7.64 -3.99
CA PHE A 208 -28.68 7.08 -4.62
C PHE A 208 -28.89 5.60 -4.95
N HIS A 209 -29.24 4.75 -3.98
CA HIS A 209 -29.45 3.32 -4.21
C HIS A 209 -30.65 3.01 -5.10
N SER A 210 -31.71 3.83 -5.03
CA SER A 210 -32.87 3.69 -5.93
C SER A 210 -32.52 3.99 -7.39
N SER A 211 -31.52 4.84 -7.66
CA SER A 211 -31.06 5.15 -9.02
C SER A 211 -30.31 3.99 -9.70
N TYR A 212 -29.78 3.03 -8.92
CA TYR A 212 -29.12 1.82 -9.43
C TYR A 212 -30.04 0.60 -9.49
N ALA A 213 -31.24 0.67 -8.91
CA ALA A 213 -32.25 -0.34 -9.10
C ALA A 213 -32.79 -0.22 -10.53
N LEU A 214 -32.37 -1.13 -11.42
CA LEU A 214 -32.99 -1.27 -12.75
C LEU A 214 -34.51 -1.36 -12.60
N PRO A 215 -35.31 -0.73 -13.48
CA PRO A 215 -36.74 -1.00 -13.51
C PRO A 215 -36.94 -2.50 -13.70
N PRO A 216 -37.93 -3.12 -13.03
CA PRO A 216 -38.24 -4.52 -13.24
C PRO A 216 -38.44 -4.73 -14.74
N SER A 217 -37.78 -5.73 -15.32
CA SER A 217 -38.12 -6.20 -16.65
C SER A 217 -39.59 -6.59 -16.60
N ASN A 218 -40.47 -5.74 -17.14
CA ASN A 218 -41.84 -6.13 -17.41
C ASN A 218 -41.77 -7.24 -18.45
N SER A 219 -41.73 -8.49 -17.98
CA SER A 219 -42.22 -9.63 -18.75
C SER A 219 -43.73 -9.48 -18.85
N GLU A 220 -44.19 -8.51 -19.64
CA GLU A 220 -45.52 -8.57 -20.20
C GLU A 220 -45.52 -9.73 -21.18
N SER A 221 -46.25 -10.78 -20.80
CA SER A 221 -46.63 -11.88 -21.66
C SER A 221 -47.30 -11.32 -22.92
N ALA A 222 -46.52 -11.12 -23.97
CA ALA A 222 -47.06 -10.93 -25.31
C ALA A 222 -47.57 -12.29 -25.80
N THR A 223 -48.88 -12.50 -25.63
CA THR A 223 -49.61 -13.55 -26.33
C THR A 223 -49.52 -13.25 -27.82
N VAL A 224 -48.70 -14.00 -28.56
CA VAL A 224 -48.70 -13.97 -30.02
C VAL A 224 -49.62 -15.08 -30.49
N GLN A 225 -50.79 -14.69 -31.00
CA GLN A 225 -51.61 -15.52 -31.88
C GLN A 225 -50.78 -15.90 -33.12
N GLU A 226 -50.57 -17.20 -33.31
CA GLU A 226 -50.07 -17.73 -34.59
C GLU A 226 -51.16 -17.60 -35.64
N ASP A 227 -51.03 -16.59 -36.51
CA ASP A 227 -51.73 -16.54 -37.78
C ASP A 227 -50.97 -17.39 -38.81
N VAL A 228 -51.65 -18.42 -39.28
CA VAL A 228 -51.25 -19.33 -40.34
C VAL A 228 -51.30 -18.58 -41.67
N LEU A 229 -50.15 -18.40 -42.33
CA LEU A 229 -50.12 -18.16 -43.77
C LEU A 229 -49.06 -19.03 -44.45
N ASP A 230 -49.61 -20.10 -45.00
CA ASP A 230 -49.18 -20.89 -46.14
C ASP A 230 -48.43 -20.09 -47.22
N ALA A 231 -47.20 -20.51 -47.52
CA ALA A 231 -46.52 -20.21 -48.77
C ALA A 231 -45.65 -21.41 -49.15
N GLY A 232 -46.18 -22.22 -50.07
CA GLY A 232 -45.49 -23.36 -50.63
C GLY A 232 -44.31 -23.02 -51.56
N LEU A 233 -43.30 -23.90 -51.46
CA LEU A 233 -42.48 -24.50 -52.54
C LEU A 233 -41.41 -23.63 -53.24
N PRO A 234 -40.39 -24.22 -53.92
CA PRO A 234 -39.62 -25.45 -53.63
C PRO A 234 -38.09 -25.42 -53.98
N VAL A 235 -37.35 -26.38 -53.39
CA VAL A 235 -36.32 -27.30 -53.99
C VAL A 235 -34.97 -26.78 -54.59
N HIS A 236 -33.85 -27.22 -53.97
CA HIS A 236 -32.66 -27.97 -54.51
C HIS A 236 -31.41 -27.72 -53.63
N GLY A 237 -30.48 -28.64 -53.33
CA GLY A 237 -30.19 -30.02 -53.77
C GLY A 237 -29.43 -30.76 -52.64
N ALA A 238 -29.63 -32.06 -52.47
CA ALA A 238 -28.88 -33.16 -53.11
C ALA A 238 -27.47 -33.36 -52.53
N THR A 239 -27.38 -34.27 -51.55
CA THR A 239 -26.18 -35.04 -51.20
C THR A 239 -26.27 -36.40 -51.89
N ASP A 240 -25.39 -36.62 -52.88
CA ASP A 240 -24.51 -37.80 -53.03
C ASP A 240 -23.52 -37.51 -54.18
#